data_AF-A0A856M8H1-F1
#
_entry.id   AF-A0A856M8H1-F1
#
_cell.length_a   1.000
_cell.length_b   1.000
_cell.length_c   1.000
_cell.angle_alpha   90.00
_cell.angle_beta   90.00
_cell.angle_gamma   90.00
#
_symmetry.space_group_name_H-M   'P 1'
#
loop_
_entity.id
_entity.type
_entity.pdbx_description
1 polymer ?
#
loop_
_entity_poly.entity_id
_entity_poly.type
_entity_poly.pdbx_seq_one_letter_code
_entity_poly.pdbx_strand_id
1 'polypeptide(L)'
;MSLTQDHMIKDFQLLAGTLSPAEALVELVTEYGVVLDEHSKPVALVTADDLEQAANQGISSLLDTKIGFPATIIVGCQVMQDLVKWEGFIDRYERIRGVIIIDDNGVFGILAITTVRNYLNTLKNRDYELRGDRSGAAGDSGLPGRHQSSKMVLKCGECGFVNELSYIDYKKLPNCKNPNKLHELKLT
;
A
#
# COMPACT_ATOMS: atom_id res chain seq x y z
N MET A 1 9.89 -13.22 -18.34
CA MET A 1 9.01 -13.13 -17.16
C MET A 1 9.38 -11.88 -16.41
N SER A 2 8.41 -11.08 -15.94
CA SER A 2 8.73 -9.87 -15.20
C SER A 2 9.17 -10.25 -13.79
N LEU A 3 10.16 -9.54 -13.25
CA LEU A 3 10.71 -9.78 -11.91
C LEU A 3 9.64 -9.75 -10.80
N THR A 4 8.53 -9.07 -11.07
CA THR A 4 7.31 -9.05 -10.25
C THR A 4 6.67 -10.42 -10.14
N GLN A 5 6.51 -11.15 -11.25
CA GLN A 5 5.78 -12.42 -11.27
C GLN A 5 6.50 -13.54 -10.51
N ASP A 6 7.84 -13.51 -10.51
CA ASP A 6 8.67 -14.56 -9.88
C ASP A 6 8.70 -14.44 -8.35
N HIS A 7 8.45 -13.25 -7.81
CA HIS A 7 8.48 -12.98 -6.36
C HIS A 7 7.13 -12.57 -5.76
N MET A 8 6.07 -12.56 -6.57
CA MET A 8 4.73 -12.21 -6.14
C MET A 8 4.11 -13.37 -5.35
N ILE A 9 3.64 -13.05 -4.16
CA ILE A 9 2.86 -13.96 -3.33
C ILE A 9 1.43 -13.91 -3.86
N LYS A 10 0.92 -15.06 -4.29
CA LYS A 10 -0.47 -15.25 -4.72
C LYS A 10 -1.36 -15.87 -3.65
N ASP A 11 -0.73 -16.43 -2.62
CA ASP A 11 -1.42 -17.04 -1.49
C ASP A 11 -1.59 -15.97 -0.40
N PHE A 12 -2.74 -15.29 -0.44
CA PHE A 12 -3.13 -14.26 0.51
C PHE A 12 -4.65 -14.28 0.67
N GLN A 13 -5.13 -13.83 1.81
CA GLN A 13 -6.56 -13.78 2.10
C GLN A 13 -7.13 -12.39 1.81
N LEU A 14 -8.28 -12.32 1.14
CA LEU A 14 -9.06 -11.08 1.07
C LEU A 14 -9.96 -11.01 2.31
N LEU A 15 -9.87 -9.89 3.04
CA LEU A 15 -10.60 -9.67 4.28
C LEU A 15 -11.58 -8.51 4.10
N ALA A 16 -12.86 -8.74 4.42
CA ALA A 16 -13.86 -7.68 4.37
C ALA A 16 -13.63 -6.66 5.49
N GLY A 17 -13.64 -5.37 5.17
CA GLY A 17 -13.42 -4.29 6.13
C GLY A 17 -14.43 -4.26 7.29
N THR A 18 -15.59 -4.88 7.12
CA THR A 18 -16.65 -5.00 8.13
C THR A 18 -16.32 -6.01 9.23
N LEU A 19 -15.36 -6.91 9.03
CA LEU A 19 -14.97 -7.90 10.03
C LEU A 19 -14.35 -7.21 11.25
N SER A 20 -14.53 -7.80 12.43
CA SER A 20 -13.69 -7.48 13.58
C SER A 20 -12.28 -8.08 13.39
N PRO A 21 -11.25 -7.53 14.05
CA PRO A 21 -9.91 -8.10 13.98
C PRO A 21 -9.82 -9.55 14.46
N ALA A 22 -10.65 -9.95 15.44
CA ALA A 22 -10.70 -11.32 15.94
C ALA A 22 -11.30 -12.29 14.91
N GLU A 23 -12.38 -11.90 14.22
CA GLU A 23 -12.95 -12.70 13.13
C GLU A 23 -11.99 -12.80 11.96
N ALA A 24 -11.37 -11.67 11.58
CA ALA A 24 -10.38 -11.61 10.52
C ALA A 24 -9.16 -12.50 10.82
N LEU A 25 -8.73 -12.60 12.08
CA LEU A 25 -7.64 -13.48 12.49
C LEU A 25 -8.00 -14.96 12.31
N VAL A 26 -9.26 -15.34 12.54
CA VAL A 26 -9.74 -16.71 12.31
C VAL A 26 -9.84 -17.02 10.81
N GLU A 27 -10.22 -16.03 9.99
CA GLU A 27 -10.26 -16.16 8.53
C GLU A 27 -8.88 -16.15 7.88
N LEU A 28 -7.89 -15.52 8.52
CA LEU A 28 -6.53 -15.41 8.02
C LEU A 28 -5.78 -16.75 8.16
N VAL A 29 -5.92 -17.61 7.15
CA VAL A 29 -5.19 -18.88 7.03
C VAL A 29 -3.80 -18.74 6.38
N THR A 30 -3.50 -17.58 5.80
CA THR A 30 -2.24 -17.26 5.12
C THR A 30 -1.39 -16.29 5.94
N GLU A 31 -0.13 -16.05 5.54
CA GLU A 31 0.73 -15.07 6.22
C GLU A 31 0.21 -13.63 6.09
N TYR A 32 -0.42 -13.31 4.95
CA TYR A 32 -0.88 -11.96 4.62
C TYR A 32 -2.38 -11.91 4.35
N GLY A 33 -3.02 -10.84 4.82
CA GLY A 33 -4.39 -10.47 4.51
C GLY A 33 -4.45 -9.10 3.83
N VAL A 34 -5.31 -8.96 2.83
CA VAL A 34 -5.62 -7.68 2.19
C VAL A 34 -7.00 -7.23 2.63
N VAL A 35 -7.05 -6.12 3.37
CA VAL A 35 -8.30 -5.52 3.83
C VAL A 35 -8.93 -4.74 2.68
N LEU A 36 -10.20 -5.01 2.42
CA LEU A 36 -11.01 -4.33 1.41
C LEU A 36 -12.03 -3.40 2.07
N ASP A 37 -12.29 -2.24 1.45
CA ASP A 37 -13.42 -1.38 1.83
C ASP A 37 -14.77 -1.91 1.30
N GLU A 38 -15.86 -1.21 1.60
CA GLU A 38 -17.21 -1.53 1.09
C GLU A 38 -17.33 -1.50 -0.45
N HIS A 39 -16.36 -0.91 -1.15
CA HIS A 39 -16.30 -0.85 -2.61
C HIS A 39 -15.32 -1.87 -3.20
N SER A 40 -14.90 -2.87 -2.40
CA SER A 40 -13.91 -3.89 -2.79
C SER A 40 -12.55 -3.32 -3.16
N LYS A 41 -12.19 -2.12 -2.66
CA LYS A 41 -10.88 -1.53 -2.88
C LYS A 41 -9.93 -1.91 -1.76
N PRO A 42 -8.68 -2.29 -2.07
CA PRO A 42 -7.68 -2.57 -1.05
C PRO A 42 -7.30 -1.30 -0.28
N VAL A 43 -7.31 -1.39 1.04
CA VAL A 43 -6.98 -0.28 1.95
C VAL A 43 -5.82 -0.57 2.90
N ALA A 44 -5.55 -1.84 3.20
CA ALA A 44 -4.44 -2.24 4.05
C ALA A 44 -3.91 -3.64 3.70
N LEU A 45 -2.62 -3.85 3.89
CA LEU A 45 -1.97 -5.15 3.93
C LEU A 45 -1.58 -5.46 5.39
N VAL A 46 -2.09 -6.56 5.92
CA VAL A 46 -1.98 -6.93 7.35
C VAL A 46 -1.41 -8.34 7.51
N THR A 47 -0.81 -8.59 8.66
CA THR A 47 -0.42 -9.93 9.13
C THR A 47 -1.25 -10.34 10.34
N ALA A 48 -1.10 -11.58 10.81
CA ALA A 48 -1.71 -12.06 12.05
C ALA A 48 -1.37 -11.14 13.24
N ASP A 49 -0.11 -10.75 13.40
CA ASP A 49 0.34 -9.83 14.46
C ASP A 49 -0.41 -8.48 14.45
N ASP A 50 -0.68 -7.93 13.26
CA ASP A 50 -1.42 -6.67 13.13
C ASP A 50 -2.87 -6.83 13.61
N LEU A 51 -3.50 -7.97 13.27
CA LEU A 51 -4.86 -8.30 13.68
C LEU A 51 -4.95 -8.60 15.18
N GLU A 52 -3.99 -9.31 15.75
CA GLU A 52 -3.91 -9.57 17.20
C GLU A 52 -3.77 -8.27 18.00
N GLN A 53 -2.89 -7.37 17.56
CA GLN A 53 -2.74 -6.06 18.18
C GLN A 53 -4.03 -5.25 18.12
N ALA A 54 -4.73 -5.27 16.99
CA ALA A 54 -6.02 -4.61 16.83
C ALA A 54 -7.13 -5.25 17.68
N ALA A 55 -7.15 -6.59 17.79
CA ALA A 55 -8.11 -7.33 18.62
C ALA A 55 -7.93 -6.99 20.10
N ASN A 56 -6.68 -6.90 20.56
CA ASN A 56 -6.33 -6.51 21.93
C ASN A 56 -6.76 -5.06 22.27
N GLN A 57 -6.95 -4.21 21.27
CA GLN A 57 -7.48 -2.85 21.44
C GLN A 57 -9.02 -2.80 21.49
N GLY A 58 -9.71 -3.92 21.36
CA GLY A 58 -11.18 -4.00 21.39
C GLY A 58 -11.84 -3.34 20.18
N ILE A 59 -11.16 -3.36 19.04
CA ILE A 59 -11.65 -2.72 17.81
C ILE A 59 -12.74 -3.57 17.18
N SER A 60 -13.81 -2.91 16.71
CA SER A 60 -15.00 -3.58 16.19
C SER A 60 -14.95 -3.86 14.68
N SER A 61 -14.12 -3.14 13.92
CA SER A 61 -14.04 -3.24 12.47
C SER A 61 -12.62 -2.98 11.95
N LEU A 62 -12.21 -3.70 10.91
CA LEU A 62 -10.94 -3.46 10.20
C LEU A 62 -10.82 -2.06 9.58
N LEU A 63 -11.95 -1.38 9.33
CA LEU A 63 -11.96 0.00 8.84
C LEU A 63 -11.94 1.05 9.95
N ASP A 64 -12.08 0.65 11.23
CA ASP A 64 -12.15 1.58 12.36
C ASP A 64 -10.92 2.49 12.39
N THR A 65 -11.19 3.80 12.42
CA THR A 65 -10.22 4.89 12.55
C THR A 65 -9.07 4.66 13.53
N LYS A 66 -9.30 3.90 14.60
CA LYS A 66 -8.34 3.64 15.69
C LYS A 66 -7.36 2.50 15.43
N ILE A 67 -7.60 1.66 14.41
CA ILE A 67 -6.85 0.41 14.19
C ILE A 67 -5.37 0.55 13.90
N GLY A 68 -4.92 1.75 13.50
CA GLY A 68 -3.50 2.07 13.37
C GLY A 68 -2.73 1.10 12.45
N PHE A 69 -3.41 0.53 11.45
CA PHE A 69 -2.80 -0.39 10.51
C PHE A 69 -1.62 0.26 9.77
N PRO A 70 -0.64 -0.55 9.35
CA PRO A 70 0.47 -0.04 8.58
C PRO A 70 0.08 0.67 7.28
N ALA A 71 0.91 1.64 6.89
CA ALA A 71 0.84 2.21 5.54
C ALA A 71 1.01 1.10 4.50
N THR A 72 0.24 1.21 3.41
CA THR A 72 0.18 0.20 2.35
C THR A 72 0.39 0.87 1.01
N ILE A 73 1.25 0.29 0.18
CA ILE A 73 1.51 0.77 -1.18
C ILE A 73 0.71 -0.09 -2.15
N ILE A 74 0.01 0.54 -3.09
CA ILE A 74 -0.83 -0.12 -4.08
C ILE A 74 -0.34 0.29 -5.47
N VAL A 75 -0.01 -0.71 -6.29
CA VAL A 75 0.52 -0.49 -7.65
C VAL A 75 -0.28 -1.27 -8.67
N GLY A 76 -0.38 -0.74 -9.89
CA GLY A 76 -0.89 -1.50 -11.02
C GLY A 76 0.06 -2.63 -11.43
N CYS A 77 -0.47 -3.60 -12.18
CA CYS A 77 0.24 -4.81 -12.64
C CYS A 77 1.53 -4.60 -13.45
N GLN A 78 1.85 -3.38 -13.89
CA GLN A 78 2.93 -3.13 -14.84
C GLN A 78 4.19 -2.41 -14.32
N VAL A 79 4.33 -2.02 -13.04
CA VAL A 79 5.47 -1.12 -12.72
C VAL A 79 6.13 -1.35 -11.35
N MET A 80 7.10 -2.27 -11.29
CA MET A 80 8.13 -2.27 -10.23
C MET A 80 8.97 -0.99 -10.24
N GLN A 81 9.10 -0.33 -11.39
CA GLN A 81 9.80 0.96 -11.50
C GLN A 81 9.08 2.07 -10.73
N ASP A 82 7.76 1.98 -10.52
CA ASP A 82 7.03 2.96 -9.72
C ASP A 82 7.38 2.87 -8.24
N LEU A 83 7.88 1.71 -7.77
CA LEU A 83 8.34 1.55 -6.39
C LEU A 83 9.55 2.42 -6.07
N VAL A 84 10.35 2.81 -7.07
CA VAL A 84 11.48 3.73 -6.89
C VAL A 84 11.00 5.09 -6.38
N LYS A 85 9.80 5.54 -6.77
CA LYS A 85 9.20 6.80 -6.29
C LYS A 85 8.96 6.77 -4.78
N TRP A 86 8.83 5.58 -4.21
CA TRP A 86 8.51 5.34 -2.80
C TRP A 86 9.72 4.90 -1.98
N GLU A 87 10.90 4.75 -2.58
CA GLU A 87 12.12 4.24 -1.94
C GLU A 87 12.44 4.95 -0.61
N GLY A 88 12.50 6.29 -0.64
CA GLY A 88 12.81 7.08 0.55
C GLY A 88 11.78 6.91 1.68
N PHE A 89 10.54 6.55 1.36
CA PHE A 89 9.50 6.24 2.34
C PHE A 89 9.61 4.80 2.84
N ILE A 90 9.81 3.83 1.93
CA ILE A 90 9.99 2.40 2.23
C ILE A 90 11.20 2.15 3.16
N ASP A 91 12.29 2.88 2.94
CA ASP A 91 13.52 2.79 3.74
C ASP A 91 13.33 3.36 5.15
N ARG A 92 12.44 4.35 5.34
CA ARG A 92 12.25 5.05 6.61
C ARG A 92 11.07 4.54 7.44
N TYR A 93 10.06 3.98 6.79
CA TYR A 93 8.82 3.61 7.43
C TYR A 93 8.78 2.10 7.64
N GLU A 94 9.24 1.66 8.81
CA GLU A 94 9.45 0.24 9.14
C GLU A 94 8.17 -0.58 9.16
N ARG A 95 7.01 0.05 9.37
CA ARG A 95 5.74 -0.65 9.53
C ARG A 95 5.16 -1.21 8.22
N ILE A 96 5.58 -0.76 7.03
CA ILE A 96 5.05 -1.29 5.76
C ILE A 96 5.26 -2.80 5.68
N ARG A 97 4.16 -3.55 5.48
CA ARG A 97 4.20 -5.02 5.29
C ARG A 97 4.59 -5.42 3.88
N GLY A 98 4.24 -4.59 2.90
CA GLY A 98 4.50 -4.88 1.49
C GLY A 98 3.74 -3.96 0.55
N VAL A 99 3.63 -4.44 -0.69
CA VAL A 99 2.95 -3.76 -1.79
C VAL A 99 1.82 -4.66 -2.29
N ILE A 100 0.63 -4.10 -2.45
CA ILE A 100 -0.50 -4.75 -3.11
C ILE A 100 -0.44 -4.44 -4.60
N ILE A 101 -0.52 -5.47 -5.43
CA ILE A 101 -0.59 -5.37 -6.88
C ILE A 101 -2.05 -5.57 -7.29
N ILE A 102 -2.56 -4.64 -8.08
CA ILE A 102 -3.93 -4.68 -8.62
C ILE A 102 -3.92 -4.73 -10.16
N ASP A 103 -4.95 -5.35 -10.72
CA ASP A 103 -5.30 -5.33 -12.13
C ASP A 103 -6.77 -4.89 -12.32
N ASP A 104 -7.29 -4.98 -13.55
CA ASP A 104 -8.67 -4.61 -13.86
C ASP A 104 -9.73 -5.49 -13.14
N ASN A 105 -9.34 -6.64 -12.59
CA ASN A 105 -10.22 -7.58 -11.90
C ASN A 105 -10.09 -7.50 -10.37
N GLY A 106 -9.17 -6.69 -9.83
CA GLY A 106 -8.99 -6.49 -8.39
C GLY A 106 -7.56 -6.78 -7.93
N VAL A 107 -7.43 -7.37 -6.74
CA VAL A 107 -6.11 -7.69 -6.17
C VAL A 107 -5.51 -8.89 -6.91
N PHE A 108 -4.41 -8.65 -7.62
CA PHE A 108 -3.71 -9.65 -8.42
C PHE A 108 -2.63 -10.39 -7.63
N GLY A 109 -2.03 -9.73 -6.64
CA GLY A 109 -0.99 -10.33 -5.80
C GLY A 109 -0.37 -9.33 -4.83
N ILE A 110 0.57 -9.81 -4.04
CA ILE A 110 1.33 -8.96 -3.10
C ILE A 110 2.83 -9.19 -3.25
N LEU A 111 3.61 -8.18 -2.88
CA LEU A 111 5.06 -8.29 -2.70
C LEU A 111 5.40 -7.95 -1.26
N ALA A 112 6.02 -8.89 -0.56
CA ALA A 112 6.54 -8.64 0.78
C ALA A 112 7.55 -7.48 0.77
N ILE A 113 7.58 -6.70 1.84
CA ILE A 113 8.48 -5.53 1.93
C ILE A 113 9.96 -5.91 1.81
N THR A 114 10.33 -7.12 2.26
CA THR A 114 11.69 -7.66 2.13
C THR A 114 12.09 -7.84 0.66
N THR A 115 11.20 -8.39 -0.16
CA THR A 115 11.38 -8.50 -1.62
C THR A 115 11.55 -7.13 -2.26
N VAL A 116 10.70 -6.17 -1.87
CA VAL A 116 10.76 -4.80 -2.39
C VAL A 116 12.08 -4.13 -2.02
N ARG A 117 12.52 -4.23 -0.77
CA ARG A 117 13.81 -3.69 -0.32
C ARG A 117 14.99 -4.34 -1.05
N ASN A 118 14.97 -5.65 -1.24
CA ASN A 118 16.00 -6.37 -2.00
C ASN A 118 16.08 -5.89 -3.45
N TYR A 119 14.93 -5.66 -4.08
CA TYR A 119 14.86 -5.09 -5.42
C TYR A 119 15.43 -3.67 -5.47
N LEU A 120 15.00 -2.78 -4.58
CA LEU A 120 15.50 -1.40 -4.51
C LEU A 120 17.02 -1.36 -4.24
N ASN A 121 17.52 -2.21 -3.34
CA ASN A 121 18.96 -2.32 -3.08
C ASN A 121 19.74 -2.85 -4.30
N THR A 122 19.16 -3.78 -5.06
CA THR A 122 19.77 -4.25 -6.32
C THR A 122 19.84 -3.14 -7.37
N LEU A 123 18.84 -2.25 -7.40
CA LEU A 123 18.85 -1.06 -8.25
C LEU A 123 19.89 -0.03 -7.81
N LYS A 124 20.13 0.15 -6.49
CA LYS A 124 21.20 1.04 -6.00
C LYS A 124 22.61 0.54 -6.36
N ASN A 125 22.80 -0.77 -6.35
CA ASN A 125 24.10 -1.41 -6.58
C ASN A 125 24.44 -1.62 -8.06
N ARG A 126 23.44 -1.56 -8.94
CA ARG A 126 23.67 -1.45 -10.38
C ARG A 126 23.69 0.05 -10.67
N ASP A 127 24.74 0.57 -11.29
CA ASP A 127 24.73 1.91 -11.88
C ASP A 127 23.71 1.97 -13.02
N TYR A 128 22.42 1.84 -12.69
CA TYR A 128 21.36 2.33 -13.54
C TYR A 128 21.53 3.84 -13.48
N GLU A 129 22.30 4.36 -14.44
CA GLU A 129 22.03 5.66 -15.01
C GLU A 129 20.51 5.70 -15.20
N LEU A 130 19.83 6.36 -14.26
CA LEU A 130 18.51 6.93 -14.48
C LEU A 130 18.74 7.89 -15.65
N ARG A 131 18.73 7.35 -16.88
CA ARG A 131 18.56 8.13 -18.09
C ARG A 131 17.28 8.88 -17.81
N GLY A 132 17.47 10.14 -17.46
CA GLY A 132 16.41 11.05 -17.12
C GLY A 132 15.54 11.17 -18.33
N ASP A 133 14.54 10.30 -18.42
CA ASP A 133 13.38 10.61 -19.20
C ASP A 133 12.64 11.66 -18.39
N ARG A 134 13.06 12.91 -18.65
CA ARG A 134 12.23 14.09 -18.49
C ARG A 134 11.04 13.94 -19.44
N SER A 135 10.22 12.91 -19.23
CA SER A 135 8.90 12.83 -19.82
C SER A 135 8.07 13.86 -19.09
N GLY A 136 7.97 15.02 -19.73
CA GLY A 136 7.27 16.18 -19.24
C GLY A 136 5.82 15.88 -18.92
N ALA A 137 5.17 16.85 -18.29
CA ALA A 137 3.73 16.95 -18.29
C ALA A 137 3.21 16.87 -19.74
N ALA A 138 2.77 15.70 -20.17
CA ALA A 138 2.07 15.50 -21.41
C ALA A 138 0.64 15.09 -21.05
N GLY A 139 -0.26 16.07 -21.18
CA GLY A 139 -1.66 15.76 -21.43
C GLY A 139 -1.80 14.99 -22.75
N ASP A 140 -2.86 14.21 -22.80
CA ASP A 140 -3.41 13.49 -23.96
C ASP A 140 -2.52 12.47 -24.69
N SER A 141 -2.83 11.20 -24.46
CA SER A 141 -3.22 10.30 -25.55
C SER A 141 -3.89 9.05 -24.99
N GLY A 142 -5.14 8.84 -25.38
CA GLY A 142 -5.86 7.60 -25.15
C GLY A 142 -5.17 6.42 -25.82
N LEU A 143 -4.64 5.51 -25.00
CA LEU A 143 -4.29 4.15 -25.37
C LEU A 143 -5.15 3.21 -24.50
N PRO A 144 -5.66 2.09 -25.04
CA PRO A 144 -6.46 1.15 -24.28
C PRO A 144 -5.56 0.42 -23.27
N GLY A 145 -5.81 0.68 -21.99
CA GLY A 145 -5.03 0.22 -20.86
C GLY A 145 -4.85 1.38 -19.90
N ARG A 146 -5.79 1.55 -18.95
CA ARG A 146 -5.67 2.59 -17.93
C ARG A 146 -4.43 2.29 -17.09
N HIS A 147 -3.33 2.98 -17.35
CA HIS A 147 -2.19 2.97 -16.44
C HIS A 147 -2.65 3.53 -15.09
N GLN A 148 -2.88 2.62 -14.14
CA GLN A 148 -3.19 3.01 -12.78
C GLN A 148 -1.88 3.41 -12.10
N SER A 149 -1.69 4.72 -11.94
CA SER A 149 -0.54 5.28 -11.22
C SER A 149 -0.45 4.66 -9.83
N SER A 150 0.75 4.29 -9.39
CA SER A 150 0.97 3.84 -8.01
C SER A 150 0.40 4.83 -7.00
N LYS A 151 -0.26 4.32 -5.97
CA LYS A 151 -0.79 5.09 -4.86
C LYS A 151 -0.27 4.52 -3.55
N MET A 152 -0.02 5.39 -2.59
CA MET A 152 0.14 4.98 -1.22
C MET A 152 -1.17 5.26 -0.47
N VAL A 153 -1.64 4.23 0.22
CA VAL A 153 -2.80 4.29 1.10
C VAL A 153 -2.31 4.29 2.53
N LEU A 154 -2.68 5.32 3.26
CA LEU A 154 -2.21 5.55 4.61
C LEU A 154 -3.31 6.17 5.46
N LYS A 155 -3.42 5.66 6.67
CA LYS A 155 -4.38 6.14 7.65
C LYS A 155 -3.77 7.30 8.42
N CYS A 156 -4.50 8.41 8.54
CA CYS A 156 -4.05 9.52 9.37
C CYS A 156 -4.15 9.16 10.85
N GLY A 157 -3.07 9.30 11.61
CA GLY A 157 -3.03 9.02 13.04
C GLY A 157 -3.86 9.98 13.90
N GLU A 158 -4.24 11.14 13.38
CA GLU A 158 -5.05 12.11 14.14
C GLU A 158 -6.56 11.88 13.98
N CYS A 159 -7.02 11.65 12.75
CA CYS A 159 -8.44 11.57 12.45
C CYS A 159 -8.89 10.21 11.91
N GLY A 160 -7.96 9.28 11.68
CA GLY A 160 -8.22 7.96 11.11
C GLY A 160 -8.66 7.94 9.65
N PHE A 161 -8.62 9.08 8.95
CA PHE A 161 -9.01 9.15 7.54
C PHE A 161 -8.01 8.41 6.65
N VAL A 162 -8.51 7.62 5.70
CA VAL A 162 -7.70 6.88 4.73
C VAL A 162 -7.33 7.82 3.58
N ASN A 163 -6.05 8.16 3.49
CA ASN A 163 -5.51 9.06 2.47
C ASN A 163 -4.95 8.24 1.31
N GLU A 164 -5.40 8.52 0.10
CA GLU A 164 -4.76 8.06 -1.14
C GLU A 164 -3.81 9.15 -1.67
N LEU A 165 -2.51 8.86 -1.68
CA LEU A 165 -1.48 9.77 -2.17
C LEU A 165 -0.78 9.20 -3.40
N SER A 166 -0.65 9.99 -4.46
CA SER A 166 0.15 9.63 -5.65
C SER A 166 1.64 9.92 -5.46
N TYR A 167 1.99 10.70 -4.44
CA TYR A 167 3.35 11.05 -4.03
C TYR A 167 3.35 11.46 -2.55
N ILE A 168 4.44 11.17 -1.83
CA ILE A 168 4.68 11.68 -0.48
C ILE A 168 6.10 12.23 -0.38
N ASP A 169 6.25 13.42 0.21
CA ASP A 169 7.54 13.88 0.71
C ASP A 169 7.61 13.59 2.20
N TYR A 170 8.48 12.67 2.60
CA TYR A 170 8.65 12.31 4.02
C TYR A 170 9.22 13.47 4.86
N LYS A 171 9.84 14.48 4.24
CA LYS A 171 10.34 15.67 4.94
C LYS A 171 9.25 16.70 5.17
N LYS A 172 8.17 16.66 4.38
CA LYS A 172 7.06 17.59 4.45
C LYS A 172 5.77 16.87 4.10
N LEU A 173 5.13 16.32 5.12
CA LEU A 173 3.88 15.58 4.93
C LEU A 173 2.79 16.51 4.36
N PRO A 174 1.96 16.02 3.45
CA PRO A 174 0.84 16.81 2.93
C PRO A 174 -0.24 17.00 4.00
N ASN A 175 -1.21 17.87 3.73
CA ASN A 175 -2.41 17.93 4.56
C ASN A 175 -3.23 16.64 4.43
N CYS A 176 -3.88 16.26 5.52
CA CYS A 176 -4.88 15.21 5.51
C CYS A 176 -6.03 15.59 4.57
N LYS A 177 -6.43 14.68 3.69
CA LYS A 177 -7.51 14.87 2.70
C LYS A 177 -8.92 14.69 3.28
N ASN A 178 -9.06 14.63 4.60
CA ASN A 178 -10.35 14.52 5.26
C ASN A 178 -11.17 15.81 5.02
N PRO A 179 -12.34 15.75 4.34
CA PRO A 179 -13.12 16.95 4.04
C PRO A 179 -13.68 17.64 5.29
N ASN A 180 -13.76 16.91 6.41
CA ASN A 180 -14.34 17.41 7.67
C ASN A 180 -13.30 17.97 8.64
N LYS A 181 -11.99 17.79 8.39
CA LYS A 181 -10.93 18.20 9.30
C LYS A 181 -9.69 18.66 8.53
N LEU A 182 -9.30 19.92 8.69
CA LEU A 182 -8.08 20.47 8.11
C LEU A 182 -6.92 20.36 9.12
N HIS A 183 -5.96 19.48 8.84
CA HIS A 183 -4.74 19.29 9.63
C HIS A 183 -3.63 18.68 8.76
N GLU A 184 -2.39 18.81 9.20
CA GLU A 184 -1.26 18.09 8.59
C GLU A 184 -1.44 16.59 8.81
N LEU A 185 -1.13 15.79 7.79
CA LEU A 185 -1.18 14.35 7.91
C LEU A 185 -0.20 13.86 8.98
N LYS A 186 -0.69 13.09 9.95
CA LYS A 186 0.14 12.39 10.92
C LYS A 186 0.22 10.91 10.57
N LEU A 187 1.42 10.35 10.59
CA LEU A 187 1.65 8.91 10.42
C LEU A 187 1.61 8.23 11.79
N THR A 188 1.01 7.05 11.87
CA THR A 188 1.03 6.14 13.05
C THR A 188 2.25 5.26 13.10
#